data_AF-A0A200PU26-F1
#
_entry.id   AF-A0A200PU26-F1
#
_cell.length_a   1.000
_cell.length_b   1.000
_cell.length_c   1.000
_cell.angle_alpha   90.00
_cell.angle_beta   90.00
_cell.angle_gamma   90.00
#
_symmetry.space_group_name_H-M   'P 1'
#
loop_
_entity.id
_entity.type
_entity.pdbx_description
1 polymer ?
#
loop_
_entity_poly.entity_id
_entity_poly.type
_entity_poly.pdbx_seq_one_letter_code
_entity_poly.pdbx_strand_id
1 'polypeptide(L)'
;MKLIDLANKPEWFLKINPEGKVPLIKLDDKWIADSDVITQSLEEKYPDPPLATPPEKASVGSKIFSTFISFLKSKDPSDGTEQALLNELTSFNDHIKEHGPFVNGKEVSAVDLALGPKLYHLEIALGHYKKWSVPDSLPYMKSYMKRIFSMDSFIKTRAQPEDVIAGWRPKVMG
;
A
#
# COMPACT_ATOMS: atom_id res chain seq x y z
N MET A 1 0.07 2.25 -20.24
CA MET A 1 0.16 1.17 -19.25
C MET A 1 0.01 -0.17 -19.95
N LYS A 2 0.84 -1.17 -19.64
CA LYS A 2 0.66 -2.55 -20.13
C LYS A 2 0.29 -3.43 -18.94
N LEU A 3 -0.82 -4.17 -19.04
CA LEU A 3 -1.25 -5.13 -18.02
C LEU A 3 -0.58 -6.48 -18.28
N ILE A 4 -0.06 -7.12 -17.24
CA ILE A 4 0.61 -8.42 -17.30
C ILE A 4 -0.20 -9.41 -16.47
N ASP A 5 -0.69 -10.47 -17.11
CA ASP A 5 -1.22 -11.63 -16.39
C ASP A 5 -0.04 -12.40 -15.77
N LEU A 6 0.00 -12.48 -14.44
CA LEU A 6 1.08 -13.16 -13.73
C LEU A 6 0.98 -14.68 -13.80
N ALA A 7 -0.20 -15.24 -14.08
CA ALA A 7 -0.40 -16.66 -14.33
C ALA A 7 0.02 -17.05 -15.75
N ASN A 8 -0.08 -16.12 -16.70
CA ASN A 8 0.31 -16.30 -18.10
C ASN A 8 1.19 -15.15 -18.61
N LYS A 9 2.44 -15.12 -18.15
CA LYS A 9 3.38 -14.02 -18.47
C LYS A 9 3.78 -14.08 -19.95
N PRO A 10 3.64 -12.98 -20.72
CA PRO A 10 3.98 -13.00 -22.14
C PRO A 10 5.50 -13.06 -22.37
N GLU A 11 5.93 -13.74 -23.42
CA GLU A 11 7.36 -13.95 -23.72
C GLU A 11 8.16 -12.64 -23.85
N TRP A 12 7.56 -11.61 -24.47
CA TRP A 12 8.24 -10.31 -24.63
C TRP A 12 8.57 -9.66 -23.29
N PHE A 13 7.75 -9.90 -22.25
CA PHE A 13 7.97 -9.35 -20.92
C PHE A 13 9.11 -10.09 -20.23
N LEU A 14 9.14 -11.43 -20.32
CA LEU A 14 10.22 -12.23 -19.74
C LEU A 14 11.58 -12.00 -20.42
N LYS A 15 11.59 -11.69 -21.72
CA LYS A 15 12.81 -11.29 -22.44
C LYS A 15 13.40 -9.98 -21.89
N ILE A 16 12.56 -9.07 -21.41
CA ILE A 16 12.97 -7.77 -20.86
C ILE A 16 13.26 -7.87 -19.36
N ASN A 17 12.45 -8.64 -18.63
CA ASN A 17 12.55 -8.86 -17.19
C ASN A 17 12.45 -10.35 -16.88
N PRO A 18 13.57 -11.08 -16.89
CA PRO A 18 13.59 -12.53 -16.66
C PRO A 18 13.03 -12.96 -15.29
N GLU A 19 13.07 -12.08 -14.28
CA GLU A 19 12.47 -12.37 -12.97
C GLU A 19 10.93 -12.43 -13.03
N GLY A 20 10.32 -11.84 -14.06
CA GLY A 20 8.87 -11.82 -14.25
C GLY A 20 8.10 -11.08 -13.16
N LYS A 21 8.76 -10.27 -12.34
CA LYS A 21 8.15 -9.46 -11.27
C LYS A 21 7.61 -8.13 -11.81
N VAL A 22 6.58 -7.62 -11.14
CA VAL A 22 6.02 -6.28 -11.38
C VAL A 22 6.07 -5.47 -10.08
N PRO A 23 6.13 -4.13 -10.12
CA PRO A 23 6.14 -3.26 -11.31
C PRO A 23 7.48 -3.24 -12.07
N LEU A 24 7.42 -2.78 -13.32
CA LEU A 24 8.56 -2.51 -14.20
C LEU A 24 8.25 -1.25 -15.03
N ILE A 25 9.17 -0.29 -15.05
CA ILE A 25 9.07 0.95 -15.85
C ILE A 25 10.23 1.05 -16.83
N LYS A 26 10.01 1.75 -17.96
CA LYS A 26 11.07 2.15 -18.88
C LYS A 26 11.31 3.66 -18.72
N LEU A 27 12.49 4.05 -18.26
CA LEU A 27 12.91 5.45 -18.06
C LEU A 27 14.21 5.69 -18.84
N ASP A 28 14.21 6.62 -19.80
CA ASP A 28 15.36 6.93 -20.69
C ASP A 28 16.03 5.68 -21.25
N ASP A 29 15.21 4.80 -21.83
CA ASP A 29 15.60 3.52 -22.39
C ASP A 29 16.11 2.44 -21.44
N LYS A 30 16.15 2.72 -20.13
CA LYS A 30 16.49 1.74 -19.10
C LYS A 30 15.24 1.15 -18.46
N TRP A 31 15.23 -0.17 -18.31
CA TRP A 31 14.20 -0.87 -17.56
C TRP A 31 14.57 -0.89 -16.09
N ILE A 32 13.65 -0.43 -15.24
CA ILE A 32 13.83 -0.33 -13.79
C ILE A 32 12.71 -1.14 -13.13
N ALA A 33 13.09 -2.08 -12.29
CA ALA A 33 12.21 -2.89 -11.45
C ALA A 33 12.25 -2.39 -10.01
N ASP A 34 11.43 -2.98 -9.15
CA ASP A 34 11.24 -2.62 -7.74
C ASP A 34 10.55 -1.26 -7.55
N SER A 35 9.44 -1.24 -6.81
CA SER A 35 8.68 0.00 -6.62
C SER A 35 9.49 1.08 -5.93
N ASP A 36 10.38 0.74 -5.00
CA ASP A 36 11.13 1.73 -4.22
C ASP A 36 12.22 2.37 -5.10
N VAL A 37 12.87 1.58 -5.94
CA VAL A 37 13.85 2.08 -6.91
C VAL A 37 13.17 2.90 -8.01
N ILE A 38 11.99 2.46 -8.47
CA ILE A 38 11.19 3.18 -9.47
C ILE A 38 10.79 4.56 -8.94
N THR A 39 10.23 4.66 -7.73
CA THR A 39 9.77 5.94 -7.18
C THR A 39 10.94 6.87 -6.92
N GLN A 40 12.09 6.36 -6.44
CA GLN A 40 13.31 7.17 -6.30
C GLN A 40 13.79 7.71 -7.66
N SER A 41 13.84 6.85 -8.69
CA SER A 41 14.27 7.26 -10.04
C SER A 41 13.32 8.31 -10.65
N LEU A 42 12.03 8.23 -10.33
CA LEU A 42 11.04 9.21 -10.75
C LEU A 42 11.22 10.55 -10.03
N GLU A 43 11.49 10.55 -8.72
CA GLU A 43 11.79 11.76 -7.94
C GLU A 43 13.05 12.47 -8.46
N GLU A 44 14.11 11.71 -8.74
CA GLU A 44 15.37 12.27 -9.27
C GLU A 44 15.17 12.91 -10.66
N LYS A 45 14.32 12.32 -11.49
CA LYS A 45 14.07 12.80 -12.86
C LYS A 45 13.02 13.90 -12.93
N TYR A 46 12.00 13.85 -12.07
CA TYR A 46 10.88 14.77 -12.04
C TYR A 46 10.71 15.30 -10.61
N PRO A 47 11.59 16.21 -10.17
CA PRO A 47 11.62 16.68 -8.78
C PRO A 47 10.47 17.62 -8.41
N ASP A 48 9.66 18.06 -9.39
CA ASP A 48 8.55 19.00 -9.19
C ASP A 48 7.21 18.38 -9.62
N PRO A 49 6.21 18.28 -8.73
CA PRO A 49 6.28 18.61 -7.30
C PRO A 49 7.11 17.58 -6.51
N PRO A 50 7.82 17.99 -5.44
CA PRO A 50 8.64 17.08 -4.64
C PRO A 50 7.77 16.11 -3.84
N LEU A 51 8.09 14.82 -3.92
CA LEU A 51 7.41 13.77 -3.16
C LEU A 51 8.32 13.12 -2.11
N ALA A 52 9.61 13.45 -2.06
CA ALA A 52 10.53 12.92 -1.07
C ALA A 52 10.00 13.08 0.37
N THR A 53 9.97 11.98 1.12
CA THR A 53 9.63 11.99 2.55
C THR A 53 10.92 12.17 3.37
N PRO A 54 10.94 13.05 4.39
CA PRO A 54 12.06 13.18 5.30
C PRO A 54 12.42 11.84 5.97
N PRO A 55 13.71 11.49 6.13
CA PRO A 55 14.14 10.19 6.64
C PRO A 55 13.51 9.79 7.98
N GLU A 56 13.30 10.76 8.87
CA GLU A 56 12.70 10.55 10.18
C GLU A 56 11.21 10.16 10.13
N LYS A 57 10.54 10.38 8.99
CA LYS A 57 9.13 10.01 8.77
C LYS A 57 8.96 8.84 7.80
N ALA A 58 10.03 8.38 7.14
CA ALA A 58 9.97 7.36 6.11
C ALA A 58 9.44 6.00 6.62
N SER A 59 9.62 5.69 7.91
CA SER A 59 9.18 4.43 8.52
C SER A 59 7.78 4.49 9.14
N VAL A 60 7.10 5.63 9.12
CA VAL A 60 5.76 5.79 9.71
C VAL A 60 4.78 4.85 9.01
N GLY A 61 4.12 3.98 9.77
CA GLY A 61 3.18 2.99 9.25
C GLY A 61 3.80 1.80 8.52
N SER A 62 5.14 1.67 8.51
CA SER A 62 5.85 0.62 7.75
C SER A 62 5.44 -0.82 8.12
N LYS A 63 5.05 -1.05 9.38
CA LYS A 63 4.64 -2.37 9.89
C LYS A 63 3.16 -2.69 9.69
N ILE A 64 2.32 -1.72 9.32
CA ILE A 64 0.87 -1.92 9.17
C ILE A 64 0.57 -3.06 8.19
N PHE A 65 1.28 -3.11 7.06
CA PHE A 65 0.99 -4.11 6.04
C PHE A 65 1.36 -5.52 6.49
N SER A 66 2.51 -5.71 7.15
CA SER A 66 2.91 -7.04 7.63
C SER A 66 2.01 -7.53 8.76
N THR A 67 1.61 -6.66 9.71
CA THR A 67 0.65 -7.03 10.76
C THR A 67 -0.74 -7.30 10.18
N PHE A 68 -1.17 -6.56 9.15
CA PHE A 68 -2.37 -6.86 8.38
C PHE A 68 -2.30 -8.26 7.75
N ILE A 69 -1.19 -8.65 7.10
CA ILE A 69 -1.07 -9.98 6.49
C ILE A 69 -1.15 -11.07 7.56
N SER A 70 -0.42 -10.90 8.67
CA SER A 70 -0.43 -11.84 9.78
C SER A 70 -1.84 -12.02 10.33
N PHE A 71 -2.56 -10.91 10.58
CA PHE A 71 -3.94 -10.98 11.03
C PHE A 71 -4.84 -11.65 10.00
N LEU A 72 -4.83 -11.19 8.74
CA LEU A 72 -5.67 -11.74 7.67
C LEU A 72 -5.54 -13.26 7.53
N LYS A 73 -4.33 -13.80 7.68
CA LYS A 73 -4.04 -15.24 7.59
C LYS A 73 -4.38 -16.02 8.86
N SER A 74 -4.38 -15.36 10.02
CA SER A 74 -4.65 -15.99 11.30
C SER A 74 -6.02 -16.70 11.30
N LYS A 75 -6.01 -17.93 11.83
CA LYS A 75 -7.19 -18.75 12.10
C LYS A 75 -7.56 -18.80 13.58
N ASP A 76 -6.66 -18.33 14.44
CA ASP A 76 -6.85 -18.32 15.89
C ASP A 76 -7.14 -16.87 16.34
N PRO A 77 -8.36 -16.56 16.80
CA PRO A 77 -8.69 -15.23 17.27
C PRO A 77 -7.90 -14.79 18.52
N SER A 78 -7.20 -15.71 19.20
CA SER A 78 -6.46 -15.44 20.44
C SER A 78 -4.94 -15.33 20.24
N ASP A 79 -4.44 -15.40 19.00
CA ASP A 79 -2.99 -15.36 18.72
C ASP A 79 -2.35 -13.97 18.79
N GLY A 80 -3.14 -12.94 19.09
CA GLY A 80 -2.69 -11.56 19.26
C GLY A 80 -2.40 -10.80 17.96
N THR A 81 -2.62 -11.40 16.78
CA THR A 81 -2.36 -10.74 15.49
C THR A 81 -3.27 -9.54 15.24
N GLU A 82 -4.53 -9.60 15.68
CA GLU A 82 -5.45 -8.44 15.65
C GLU A 82 -4.91 -7.30 16.51
N GLN A 83 -4.50 -7.60 17.75
CA GLN A 83 -3.98 -6.60 18.67
C GLN A 83 -2.69 -5.97 18.14
N ALA A 84 -1.82 -6.75 17.48
CA ALA A 84 -0.63 -6.22 16.84
C ALA A 84 -0.98 -5.23 15.72
N LEU A 85 -1.98 -5.53 14.89
CA LEU A 85 -2.47 -4.59 13.87
C LEU A 85 -3.07 -3.33 14.52
N LEU A 86 -3.89 -3.48 15.55
CA LEU A 86 -4.50 -2.36 16.28
C LEU A 86 -3.44 -1.44 16.89
N ASN A 87 -2.34 -1.97 17.42
CA ASN A 87 -1.24 -1.18 17.96
C ASN A 87 -0.57 -0.33 16.87
N GLU A 88 -0.29 -0.92 15.70
CA GLU A 88 0.31 -0.18 14.57
C GLU A 88 -0.64 0.89 14.02
N LEU A 89 -1.94 0.60 13.91
CA LEU A 89 -2.95 1.58 13.49
C LEU A 89 -3.13 2.70 14.53
N THR A 90 -3.00 2.39 15.82
CA THR A 90 -3.08 3.38 16.90
C THR A 90 -1.88 4.32 16.87
N SER A 91 -0.67 3.78 16.74
CA SER A 91 0.54 4.59 16.58
C SER A 91 0.46 5.51 15.36
N PHE A 92 -0.04 4.99 14.23
CA PHE A 92 -0.24 5.80 13.04
C PHE A 92 -1.34 6.86 13.21
N ASN A 93 -2.47 6.52 13.85
CA ASN A 93 -3.52 7.48 14.18
C ASN A 93 -2.98 8.66 14.99
N ASP A 94 -2.15 8.39 15.99
CA ASP A 94 -1.55 9.42 16.84
C ASP A 94 -0.54 10.28 16.06
N HIS A 95 0.25 9.66 15.16
CA HIS A 95 1.11 10.41 14.25
C HIS A 95 0.32 11.38 13.37
N ILE A 96 -0.78 10.94 12.75
CA ILE A 96 -1.63 11.79 11.89
C ILE A 96 -2.35 12.86 12.71
N LYS A 97 -2.72 12.58 13.96
CA LYS A 97 -3.30 13.58 14.86
C LYS A 97 -2.35 14.76 15.08
N GLU A 98 -1.06 14.48 15.27
CA GLU A 98 -0.05 15.49 15.58
C GLU A 98 0.52 16.18 14.33
N HIS A 99 0.76 15.40 13.27
CA HIS A 99 1.54 15.84 12.10
C HIS A 99 0.73 15.87 10.80
N GLY A 100 -0.55 15.51 10.82
CA GLY A 100 -1.39 15.39 9.62
C GLY A 100 -1.63 16.70 8.87
N PRO A 101 -2.37 16.67 7.75
CA PRO A 101 -3.27 15.60 7.30
C PRO A 101 -2.64 14.40 6.57
N PHE A 102 -1.42 14.50 6.07
CA PHE A 102 -0.61 13.41 5.51
C PHE A 102 0.56 13.09 6.45
N VAL A 103 1.35 12.04 6.16
CA VAL A 103 2.46 11.67 7.03
C VAL A 103 3.47 12.81 7.19
N ASN A 104 3.72 13.58 6.13
CA ASN A 104 4.61 14.74 6.13
C ASN A 104 3.88 16.09 6.25
N GLY A 105 2.69 16.15 6.85
CA GLY A 105 1.96 17.42 7.01
C GLY A 105 0.96 17.67 5.90
N LYS A 106 1.05 18.84 5.28
CA LYS A 106 -0.01 19.37 4.40
C LYS A 106 -0.08 18.69 3.03
N GLU A 107 1.07 18.24 2.52
CA GLU A 107 1.20 17.69 1.18
C GLU A 107 1.43 16.18 1.23
N VAL A 108 0.99 15.50 0.17
CA VAL A 108 1.26 14.07 -0.03
C VAL A 108 2.74 13.84 -0.32
N SER A 109 3.29 12.73 0.16
CA SER A 109 4.68 12.34 -0.08
C SER A 109 4.81 10.84 -0.41
N ALA A 110 6.02 10.38 -0.72
CA ALA A 110 6.32 9.02 -1.13
C ALA A 110 5.82 7.97 -0.12
N VAL A 111 5.93 8.24 1.18
CA VAL A 111 5.41 7.33 2.23
C VAL A 111 3.89 7.18 2.14
N ASP A 112 3.15 8.23 1.79
CA ASP A 112 1.69 8.18 1.63
C ASP A 112 1.31 7.37 0.38
N LEU A 113 2.05 7.56 -0.71
CA LEU A 113 1.85 6.82 -1.96
C LEU A 113 2.22 5.34 -1.83
N ALA A 114 3.17 5.01 -0.96
CA ALA A 114 3.54 3.64 -0.62
C ALA A 114 2.51 2.97 0.33
N LEU A 115 1.94 3.74 1.26
CA LEU A 115 1.03 3.23 2.28
C LEU A 115 -0.43 3.14 1.80
N GLY A 116 -0.88 4.08 0.97
CA GLY A 116 -2.26 4.13 0.46
C GLY A 116 -2.76 2.79 -0.14
N PRO A 117 -2.05 2.20 -1.12
CA PRO A 117 -2.44 0.90 -1.68
C PRO A 117 -2.48 -0.23 -0.64
N LYS A 118 -1.57 -0.22 0.34
CA LYS A 118 -1.51 -1.21 1.42
C LYS A 118 -2.75 -1.11 2.33
N LEU A 119 -3.17 0.11 2.67
CA LEU A 119 -4.38 0.36 3.46
C LEU A 119 -5.66 0.01 2.71
N TYR A 120 -5.68 0.19 1.39
CA TYR A 120 -6.81 -0.21 0.56
C TYR A 120 -6.98 -1.73 0.52
N HIS A 121 -5.87 -2.48 0.42
CA HIS A 121 -5.89 -3.93 0.57
C HIS A 121 -6.39 -4.36 1.96
N LEU A 122 -5.95 -3.66 3.01
CA LEU A 122 -6.39 -3.90 4.38
C LEU A 122 -7.91 -3.74 4.51
N GLU A 123 -8.47 -2.61 4.07
CA GLU A 123 -9.91 -2.30 4.17
C GLU A 123 -10.77 -3.38 3.47
N ILE A 124 -10.42 -3.70 2.22
CA ILE A 124 -11.20 -4.66 1.44
C ILE A 124 -11.04 -6.09 1.96
N ALA A 125 -9.81 -6.53 2.19
CA ALA A 125 -9.56 -7.93 2.53
C ALA A 125 -10.07 -8.25 3.94
N LEU A 126 -9.80 -7.41 4.94
CA LEU A 126 -10.30 -7.65 6.30
C LEU A 126 -11.83 -7.50 6.36
N GLY A 127 -12.41 -6.54 5.64
CA GLY A 127 -13.87 -6.38 5.55
C GLY A 127 -14.54 -7.62 4.94
N HIS A 128 -13.94 -8.19 3.89
CA HIS A 128 -14.48 -9.38 3.24
C HIS A 128 -14.29 -10.65 4.08
N TYR A 129 -13.05 -10.97 4.44
CA TYR A 129 -12.65 -12.27 5.00
C TYR A 129 -12.81 -12.38 6.52
N LYS A 130 -12.79 -11.26 7.26
CA LYS A 130 -12.91 -11.24 8.72
C LYS A 130 -14.09 -10.43 9.25
N LYS A 131 -14.85 -9.74 8.39
CA LYS A 131 -15.90 -8.79 8.79
C LYS A 131 -15.36 -7.70 9.72
N TRP A 132 -14.11 -7.30 9.49
CA TRP A 132 -13.37 -6.37 10.32
C TRP A 132 -13.18 -5.05 9.60
N SER A 133 -13.25 -3.95 10.34
CA SER A 133 -12.99 -2.59 9.85
C SER A 133 -12.19 -1.82 10.89
N VAL A 134 -11.45 -0.78 10.46
CA VAL A 134 -10.76 0.12 11.37
C VAL A 134 -11.74 0.65 12.43
N PRO A 135 -11.42 0.57 13.75
CA PRO A 135 -12.32 1.03 14.80
C PRO A 135 -12.64 2.52 14.73
N ASP A 136 -13.84 2.92 15.17
CA ASP A 136 -14.24 4.33 15.28
C ASP A 136 -13.41 5.12 16.30
N SER A 137 -12.74 4.43 17.23
CA SER A 137 -11.78 5.03 18.16
C SER A 137 -10.51 5.55 17.48
N LEU A 138 -10.30 5.28 16.18
CA LEU A 138 -9.16 5.75 15.40
C LEU A 138 -9.60 6.76 14.30
N PRO A 139 -10.13 7.94 14.69
CA PRO A 139 -10.74 8.88 13.74
C PRO A 139 -9.74 9.51 12.76
N TYR A 140 -8.48 9.70 13.17
CA TYR A 140 -7.46 10.28 12.30
C TYR A 140 -6.97 9.27 11.27
N MET A 141 -6.87 7.99 11.65
CA MET A 141 -6.64 6.89 10.72
C MET A 141 -7.73 6.81 9.64
N LYS A 142 -9.01 6.84 10.04
CA LYS A 142 -10.13 6.84 9.09
C LYS A 142 -10.13 8.06 8.17
N SER A 143 -9.85 9.24 8.73
CA SER A 143 -9.77 10.48 7.97
C SER A 143 -8.62 10.47 6.96
N TYR A 144 -7.47 9.89 7.33
CA TYR A 144 -6.33 9.68 6.44
C TYR A 144 -6.69 8.74 5.29
N MET A 145 -7.26 7.57 5.59
CA MET A 145 -7.70 6.62 4.56
C MET A 145 -8.69 7.26 3.58
N LYS A 146 -9.72 7.93 4.10
CA LYS A 146 -10.71 8.62 3.27
C LYS A 146 -10.06 9.65 2.36
N ARG A 147 -9.10 10.43 2.88
CA ARG A 147 -8.38 11.45 2.11
C ARG A 147 -7.60 10.81 0.96
N ILE A 148 -6.77 9.80 1.24
CA ILE A 148 -5.99 9.09 0.21
C ILE A 148 -6.92 8.45 -0.83
N PHE A 149 -7.97 7.76 -0.39
CA PHE A 149 -8.89 7.05 -1.31
C PHE A 149 -9.74 7.98 -2.16
N SER A 150 -9.88 9.24 -1.76
CA SER A 150 -10.57 10.29 -2.53
C SER A 150 -9.66 11.03 -3.51
N MET A 151 -8.34 10.80 -3.50
CA MET A 151 -7.44 11.46 -4.44
C MET A 151 -7.72 10.98 -5.88
N ASP A 152 -7.76 11.90 -6.83
CA ASP A 152 -7.94 11.58 -8.25
C ASP A 152 -6.95 10.53 -8.76
N SER A 153 -5.69 10.63 -8.35
CA SER A 153 -4.64 9.65 -8.71
C SER A 153 -4.96 8.26 -8.17
N PHE A 154 -5.46 8.17 -6.93
CA PHE A 154 -5.84 6.91 -6.30
C PHE A 154 -7.07 6.30 -6.97
N ILE A 155 -8.12 7.09 -7.22
CA ILE A 155 -9.34 6.64 -7.90
C ILE A 155 -9.01 6.09 -9.29
N LYS A 156 -8.09 6.72 -10.02
CA LYS A 156 -7.68 6.30 -11.37
C LYS A 156 -6.81 5.05 -11.41
N THR A 157 -6.23 4.63 -10.28
CA THR A 157 -5.21 3.56 -10.23
C THR A 157 -5.54 2.40 -9.30
N ARG A 158 -6.51 2.54 -8.38
CA ARG A 158 -6.93 1.46 -7.49
C ARG A 158 -7.51 0.27 -8.26
N ALA A 159 -7.21 -0.94 -7.80
CA ALA A 159 -7.85 -2.15 -8.29
C ALA A 159 -9.34 -2.18 -7.91
N GLN A 160 -10.16 -2.95 -8.63
CA GLN A 160 -11.53 -3.18 -8.18
C GLN A 160 -11.54 -4.03 -6.90
N PRO A 161 -12.50 -3.82 -5.98
CA PRO A 161 -12.58 -4.60 -4.76
C PRO A 161 -12.62 -6.12 -4.98
N GLU A 162 -13.34 -6.58 -6.02
CA GLU A 162 -13.43 -7.98 -6.43
C GLU A 162 -12.07 -8.56 -6.83
N ASP A 163 -11.22 -7.79 -7.51
CA ASP A 163 -9.88 -8.21 -7.91
C ASP A 163 -8.96 -8.34 -6.69
N VAL A 164 -9.08 -7.40 -5.73
CA VAL A 164 -8.35 -7.46 -4.45
C VAL A 164 -8.76 -8.71 -3.67
N ILE A 165 -10.06 -8.97 -3.55
CA ILE A 165 -10.60 -10.16 -2.88
C ILE A 165 -10.07 -11.42 -3.55
N ALA A 166 -10.20 -11.53 -4.88
CA ALA A 166 -9.74 -12.68 -5.65
C ALA A 166 -8.22 -12.91 -5.50
N GLY A 167 -7.42 -11.85 -5.53
CA GLY A 167 -5.96 -11.92 -5.36
C GLY A 167 -5.52 -12.40 -3.97
N TRP A 168 -6.29 -12.10 -2.91
CA TRP A 168 -6.02 -12.59 -1.56
C TRP A 168 -6.52 -14.01 -1.32
N ARG A 169 -7.53 -14.49 -2.07
CA ARG A 169 -8.21 -15.77 -1.80
C ARG A 169 -7.26 -16.96 -1.62
N PRO A 170 -6.25 -17.20 -2.49
CA PRO A 170 -5.36 -18.35 -2.34
C PRO A 170 -4.48 -18.25 -1.09
N LYS A 171 -4.22 -17.04 -0.58
CA LYS A 171 -3.39 -16.80 0.60
C LYS A 171 -4.16 -16.95 1.92
N VAL A 172 -5.49 -16.90 1.85
CA VAL A 172 -6.38 -17.02 3.02
C VAL A 172 -7.00 -18.41 3.09
N MET A 173 -7.34 -19.01 1.96
CA MET A 173 -8.02 -20.31 1.87
C MET A 173 -7.07 -21.49 1.64
N GLY A 174 -5.85 -21.23 1.15
CA GLY A 174 -4.79 -22.24 1.07
C GLY A 174 -4.00 -22.28 2.35
#